data_AF-A0A384DSF5-F1
#
_entry.id   AF-A0A384DSF5-F1
#
_cell.length_a   1.000
_cell.length_b   1.000
_cell.length_c   1.000
_cell.angle_alpha   90.00
_cell.angle_beta   90.00
_cell.angle_gamma   90.00
#
_symmetry.space_group_name_H-M   'P 1'
#
loop_
_entity.id
_entity.type
_entity.pdbx_description
1 polymer ?
#
loop_
_entity_poly.entity_id
_entity_poly.type
_entity_poly.pdbx_seq_one_letter_code
_entity_poly.pdbx_strand_id
1 'polypeptide(L)'
;MLEVIKLLQSKYHYKEEAETICDKVQVKLSKECFHPSSTCITDLRTLHWEEAIQETKGGAANRKLAEECYFLWKSTRLQHMILAEDVKAMLTELRKEVRLLLLTNGDRQTQREKIEACACQSYFDAIVVGGEQKEEKPAPSIFYYCCDLLGVQPGDCVMFSIVVRSTKP
;
A
#
# COMPACT_ATOMS: atom_id res chain seq x y z
N MET A 1 -11.16 5.72 5.51
CA MET A 1 -12.59 5.43 5.29
C MET A 1 -13.48 6.57 5.78
N LEU A 2 -13.25 7.12 6.97
CA LEU A 2 -14.08 8.21 7.54
C LEU A 2 -14.41 9.36 6.57
N GLU A 3 -13.42 9.91 5.86
CA GLU A 3 -13.68 11.02 4.91
C GLU A 3 -14.57 10.60 3.73
N VAL A 4 -14.45 9.35 3.26
CA VAL A 4 -15.35 8.82 2.23
C VAL A 4 -16.75 8.59 2.77
N ILE A 5 -16.88 8.11 4.01
CA ILE A 5 -18.18 7.97 4.68
C ILE A 5 -18.88 9.33 4.75
N LYS A 6 -18.16 10.37 5.19
CA LYS A 6 -18.67 11.75 5.22
C LYS A 6 -19.09 12.25 3.84
N LEU A 7 -18.30 11.99 2.80
CA LEU A 7 -18.64 12.33 1.42
C LEU A 7 -19.95 11.67 0.98
N LEU A 8 -20.06 10.35 1.19
CA LEU A 8 -21.24 9.57 0.82
C LEU A 8 -22.49 10.02 1.58
N GLN A 9 -22.37 10.35 2.86
CA GLN A 9 -23.47 10.84 3.70
C GLN A 9 -23.92 12.25 3.33
N SER A 10 -22.98 13.18 3.16
CA SER A 10 -23.29 14.60 2.96
C SER A 10 -23.71 14.94 1.54
N LYS A 11 -22.98 14.43 0.53
CA LYS A 11 -23.17 14.78 -0.88
C LYS A 11 -24.13 13.84 -1.60
N TYR A 12 -24.11 12.55 -1.23
CA TYR A 12 -24.88 11.51 -1.91
C TYR A 12 -26.03 10.95 -1.05
N HIS A 13 -26.18 11.41 0.19
CA HIS A 13 -27.24 11.03 1.13
C HIS A 13 -27.32 9.52 1.42
N TYR A 14 -26.19 8.82 1.35
CA TYR A 14 -26.09 7.41 1.76
C TYR A 14 -25.93 7.37 3.27
N LYS A 15 -26.87 6.75 4.00
CA LYS A 15 -26.87 6.74 5.48
C LYS A 15 -25.97 5.60 5.98
N GLU A 16 -26.58 4.51 6.40
CA GLU A 16 -25.88 3.28 6.85
C GLU A 16 -25.18 2.57 5.69
N GLU A 17 -25.62 2.85 4.45
CA GLU A 17 -24.98 2.27 3.26
C GLU A 17 -23.55 2.76 3.07
N ALA A 18 -23.20 3.96 3.56
CA ALA A 18 -21.85 4.50 3.43
C ALA A 18 -20.82 3.62 4.16
N GLU A 19 -21.16 3.15 5.36
CA GLU A 19 -20.32 2.23 6.15
C GLU A 19 -20.23 0.87 5.47
N THR A 20 -21.37 0.33 5.04
CA THR A 20 -21.44 -0.95 4.32
C THR A 20 -20.57 -0.97 3.06
N ILE A 21 -20.58 0.13 2.28
CA ILE A 21 -19.73 0.29 1.09
C ILE A 21 -18.25 0.26 1.49
N CYS A 22 -17.85 1.02 2.50
CA CYS A 22 -16.47 1.04 2.97
C CYS A 22 -15.99 -0.34 3.47
N ASP A 23 -16.83 -1.09 4.18
CA ASP A 23 -16.53 -2.43 4.66
C ASP A 23 -16.33 -3.41 3.49
N LYS A 24 -17.22 -3.37 2.49
CA LYS A 24 -17.09 -4.16 1.26
C LYS A 24 -15.80 -3.84 0.51
N VAL A 25 -15.45 -2.57 0.36
CA VAL A 25 -14.20 -2.15 -0.27
C VAL A 25 -13.00 -2.66 0.53
N GLN A 26 -13.03 -2.60 1.86
CA GLN A 26 -11.95 -3.13 2.70
C GLN A 26 -11.76 -4.64 2.52
N VAL A 27 -12.85 -5.40 2.37
CA VAL A 27 -12.80 -6.84 2.04
C VAL A 27 -12.23 -7.07 0.64
N LYS A 28 -12.60 -6.26 -0.36
CA LYS A 28 -12.03 -6.37 -1.71
C LYS A 28 -10.53 -6.06 -1.72
N LEU A 29 -10.10 -5.00 -1.04
CA LEU A 29 -8.69 -4.62 -0.89
C LEU A 29 -7.87 -5.68 -0.15
N SER A 30 -8.43 -6.39 0.83
CA SER A 30 -7.69 -7.44 1.56
C SER A 30 -7.48 -8.72 0.74
N LYS A 31 -8.29 -8.93 -0.30
CA LYS A 31 -8.19 -10.04 -1.25
C LYS A 31 -7.59 -9.60 -2.60
N GLU A 32 -7.10 -8.37 -2.69
CA GLU A 32 -6.56 -7.78 -3.92
C GLU A 32 -5.39 -8.62 -4.45
N CYS A 33 -5.50 -9.04 -5.70
CA CYS A 33 -4.42 -9.69 -6.43
C CYS A 33 -4.17 -8.89 -7.71
N PHE A 34 -3.15 -8.03 -7.69
CA PHE A 34 -2.86 -7.13 -8.79
C PHE A 34 -1.80 -7.70 -9.72
N HIS A 35 -2.10 -7.73 -11.02
CA HIS A 35 -1.17 -8.07 -12.09
C HIS A 35 -1.09 -6.91 -13.10
N PRO A 36 0.07 -6.23 -13.26
CA PRO A 36 0.20 -5.05 -14.12
C PRO A 36 -0.15 -5.29 -15.60
N SER A 37 -0.08 -6.53 -16.07
CA SER A 37 -0.44 -6.89 -17.44
C SER A 37 -1.95 -6.87 -17.72
N SER A 38 -2.78 -6.87 -16.68
CA SER A 38 -4.23 -6.97 -16.80
C SER A 38 -4.95 -5.62 -16.80
N THR A 39 -4.54 -4.70 -15.93
CA THR A 39 -5.13 -3.37 -15.75
C THR A 39 -4.17 -2.50 -14.93
N CYS A 40 -4.43 -1.20 -14.84
CA CYS A 40 -3.70 -0.34 -13.90
C CYS A 40 -4.31 -0.42 -12.49
N ILE A 41 -3.49 -0.18 -11.46
CA ILE A 41 -3.94 -0.31 -10.06
C ILE A 41 -5.04 0.69 -9.70
N THR A 42 -5.04 1.86 -10.34
CA THR A 42 -6.08 2.87 -10.18
C THR A 42 -7.41 2.37 -10.72
N ASP A 43 -7.42 1.73 -11.89
CA ASP A 43 -8.65 1.22 -12.47
C ASP A 43 -9.22 0.05 -11.68
N LEU A 44 -8.36 -0.88 -11.24
CA LEU A 44 -8.74 -2.01 -10.39
C LEU A 44 -9.38 -1.52 -9.07
N ARG A 45 -8.71 -0.62 -8.36
CA ARG A 45 -9.23 -0.14 -7.08
C ARG A 45 -10.48 0.72 -7.24
N THR A 46 -10.58 1.48 -8.31
CA THR A 46 -11.83 2.20 -8.63
C THR A 46 -12.96 1.22 -8.94
N LEU A 47 -12.67 0.10 -9.63
CA LEU A 47 -13.66 -0.96 -9.86
C LEU A 47 -14.13 -1.58 -8.53
N HIS A 48 -13.24 -1.78 -7.55
CA HIS A 48 -13.65 -2.25 -6.22
C HIS A 48 -14.66 -1.31 -5.53
N TRP A 49 -14.48 0.01 -5.67
CA TRP A 49 -15.44 1.00 -5.19
C TRP A 49 -16.75 0.91 -5.96
N GLU A 50 -16.70 0.84 -7.29
CA GLU A 50 -17.86 0.75 -8.17
C GLU A 50 -18.73 -0.47 -7.87
N GLU A 51 -18.11 -1.65 -7.77
CA GLU A 51 -18.77 -2.90 -7.38
C GLU A 51 -19.37 -2.79 -5.98
N ALA A 52 -18.63 -2.29 -4.99
CA ALA A 52 -19.15 -2.17 -3.62
C ALA A 52 -20.35 -1.22 -3.52
N ILE A 53 -20.32 -0.11 -4.25
CA ILE A 53 -21.45 0.82 -4.36
C ILE A 53 -22.65 0.11 -4.99
N GLN A 54 -22.45 -0.56 -6.13
CA GLN A 54 -23.52 -1.23 -6.86
C GLN A 54 -24.12 -2.39 -6.06
N GLU A 55 -23.30 -3.20 -5.41
CA GLU A 55 -23.73 -4.30 -4.54
C GLU A 55 -24.55 -3.81 -3.34
N THR A 56 -24.36 -2.57 -2.90
CA THR A 56 -25.03 -2.02 -1.70
C THR A 56 -26.30 -1.26 -2.05
N LYS A 57 -26.26 -0.43 -3.11
CA LYS A 57 -27.39 0.44 -3.51
C LYS A 57 -28.21 -0.11 -4.66
N GLY A 58 -27.71 -1.13 -5.36
CA GLY A 58 -28.27 -1.60 -6.62
C GLY A 58 -28.14 -0.55 -7.74
N GLY A 59 -28.88 -0.76 -8.83
CA GLY A 59 -28.92 0.17 -9.96
C GLY A 59 -27.75 0.05 -10.94
N ALA A 60 -27.60 1.08 -11.77
CA ALA A 60 -26.54 1.16 -12.76
C ALA A 60 -25.19 1.47 -12.11
N ALA A 61 -24.11 0.92 -12.69
CA ALA A 61 -22.75 1.21 -12.27
C ALA A 61 -22.47 2.73 -12.35
N ASN A 62 -21.80 3.27 -11.32
CA ASN A 62 -21.50 4.69 -11.21
C ASN A 62 -20.00 4.93 -11.05
N ARG A 63 -19.28 4.83 -12.17
CA ARG A 63 -17.83 5.02 -12.23
C ARG A 63 -17.37 6.35 -11.64
N LYS A 64 -18.09 7.43 -11.90
CA LYS A 64 -17.72 8.78 -11.43
C LYS A 64 -17.75 8.88 -9.90
N LEU A 65 -18.77 8.30 -9.26
CA LEU A 65 -18.83 8.22 -7.81
C LEU A 65 -17.71 7.34 -7.26
N ALA A 66 -17.45 6.19 -7.89
CA ALA A 66 -16.38 5.29 -7.50
C ALA A 66 -15.00 5.95 -7.56
N GLU A 67 -14.71 6.73 -8.60
CA GLU A 67 -13.49 7.52 -8.74
C GLU A 67 -13.37 8.56 -7.62
N GLU A 68 -14.43 9.32 -7.35
CA GLU A 68 -14.42 10.33 -6.27
C GLU A 68 -14.10 9.68 -4.91
N CYS A 69 -14.75 8.55 -4.60
CA CYS A 69 -14.48 7.78 -3.39
C CYS A 69 -13.05 7.23 -3.35
N TYR A 70 -12.57 6.66 -4.46
CA TYR A 70 -11.22 6.10 -4.56
C TYR A 70 -10.14 7.17 -4.36
N PHE A 71 -10.23 8.29 -5.07
CA PHE A 71 -9.24 9.36 -4.98
C PHE A 71 -9.27 10.05 -3.63
N LEU A 72 -10.45 10.26 -3.02
CA LEU A 72 -10.55 10.77 -1.65
C LEU A 72 -9.93 9.80 -0.65
N TRP A 73 -10.26 8.50 -0.73
CA TRP A 73 -9.64 7.48 0.11
C TRP A 73 -8.12 7.47 -0.03
N LYS A 74 -7.63 7.52 -1.27
CA LYS A 74 -6.20 7.49 -1.63
C LYS A 74 -5.45 8.71 -1.11
N SER A 75 -5.96 9.91 -1.33
CA SER A 75 -5.30 11.15 -0.90
C SER A 75 -5.29 11.25 0.63
N THR A 76 -6.43 10.99 1.29
CA THR A 76 -6.53 11.02 2.75
C THR A 76 -5.58 10.02 3.39
N ARG A 77 -5.50 8.77 2.92
CA ARG A 77 -4.58 7.79 3.52
C ARG A 77 -3.11 8.18 3.35
N LEU A 78 -2.73 8.76 2.22
CA LEU A 78 -1.34 9.18 1.97
C LEU A 78 -0.97 10.38 2.87
N GLN A 79 -1.88 11.33 3.06
CA GLN A 79 -1.67 12.47 3.98
C GLN A 79 -1.38 12.04 5.43
N HIS A 80 -1.92 10.90 5.86
CA HIS A 80 -1.71 10.38 7.22
C HIS A 80 -0.53 9.40 7.31
N MET A 81 0.18 9.13 6.21
CA MET A 81 1.39 8.31 6.24
C MET A 81 2.59 9.17 6.60
N ILE A 82 2.90 9.20 7.89
CA ILE A 82 4.04 9.94 8.44
C ILE A 82 4.95 8.98 9.21
N LEU A 83 6.26 9.23 9.13
CA LEU A 83 7.21 8.63 10.06
C LEU A 83 7.17 9.41 11.37
N ALA A 84 7.00 8.71 12.48
CA ALA A 84 7.10 9.30 13.81
C ALA A 84 8.53 9.80 14.08
N GLU A 85 8.67 10.86 14.88
CA GLU A 85 9.96 11.52 15.12
C GLU A 85 11.00 10.61 15.79
N ASP A 86 10.56 9.75 16.70
CA ASP A 86 11.40 8.73 17.33
C ASP A 86 11.92 7.69 16.32
N VAL A 87 11.09 7.27 15.36
CA VAL A 87 11.50 6.40 14.25
C VAL A 87 12.51 7.09 13.35
N LYS A 88 12.31 8.38 13.03
CA LYS A 88 13.29 9.16 12.25
C LYS A 88 14.64 9.25 12.96
N ALA A 89 14.63 9.53 14.27
CA ALA A 89 15.84 9.59 15.08
C ALA A 89 16.55 8.23 15.10
N MET A 90 15.82 7.14 15.35
CA MET A 90 16.34 5.78 15.35
C MET A 90 16.98 5.41 13.99
N LEU A 91 16.30 5.66 12.86
CA LEU A 91 16.86 5.37 11.53
C LEU A 91 18.12 6.20 11.26
N THR A 92 18.14 7.47 11.70
CA THR A 92 19.30 8.35 11.55
C THR A 92 20.51 7.83 12.35
N GLU A 93 20.30 7.38 13.59
CA GLU A 93 21.36 6.81 14.41
C GLU A 93 21.85 5.47 13.84
N LEU A 94 20.95 4.56 13.48
CA LEU A 94 21.31 3.26 12.90
C LEU A 94 22.16 3.39 11.63
N ARG A 95 21.85 4.37 10.78
CA ARG A 95 22.58 4.59 9.52
C ARG A 95 24.05 5.01 9.72
N LYS A 96 24.44 5.43 10.93
CA LYS A 96 25.85 5.72 11.24
C LYS A 96 26.68 4.44 11.36
N GLU A 97 26.06 3.33 11.71
CA GLU A 97 26.73 2.07 12.02
C GLU A 97 26.47 0.97 10.98
N VAL A 98 25.31 0.98 10.33
CA VAL A 98 24.88 -0.04 9.37
C VAL A 98 24.28 0.53 8.09
N ARG A 99 24.26 -0.28 7.02
CA ARG A 99 23.49 0.02 5.82
C ARG A 99 22.01 -0.22 6.07
N LEU A 100 21.16 0.71 5.62
CA LEU A 100 19.71 0.60 5.74
C LEU A 100 19.08 0.46 4.37
N LEU A 101 18.23 -0.56 4.19
CA LEU A 101 17.46 -0.76 2.97
C LEU A 101 15.99 -0.98 3.30
N LEU A 102 15.11 -0.25 2.61
CA LEU A 102 13.67 -0.45 2.69
C LEU A 102 13.23 -1.46 1.62
N LEU A 103 12.83 -2.66 2.05
CA LEU A 103 12.27 -3.69 1.19
C LEU A 103 10.76 -3.82 1.40
N THR A 104 9.96 -3.48 0.39
CA THR A 104 8.50 -3.43 0.50
C THR A 104 7.79 -4.16 -0.64
N ASN A 105 6.75 -4.95 -0.34
CA ASN A 105 5.94 -5.66 -1.35
C ASN A 105 4.87 -4.74 -1.95
N GLY A 106 4.24 -5.18 -3.02
CA GLY A 106 3.14 -4.47 -3.67
C GLY A 106 3.57 -3.71 -4.93
N ASP A 107 2.57 -3.20 -5.65
CA ASP A 107 2.78 -2.59 -6.96
C ASP A 107 3.64 -1.32 -6.90
N ARG A 108 4.37 -1.10 -7.99
CA ARG A 108 5.28 0.04 -8.15
C ARG A 108 4.61 1.37 -7.78
N GLN A 109 3.45 1.66 -8.35
CA GLN A 109 2.82 2.97 -8.20
C GLN A 109 2.42 3.21 -6.75
N THR A 110 1.66 2.29 -6.14
CA THR A 110 1.20 2.45 -4.76
C THR A 110 2.38 2.61 -3.80
N GLN A 111 3.43 1.79 -3.93
CA GLN A 111 4.52 1.81 -2.97
C GLN A 111 5.37 3.06 -3.10
N ARG A 112 5.64 3.54 -4.33
CA ARG A 112 6.36 4.79 -4.56
C ARG A 112 5.60 6.00 -4.04
N GLU A 113 4.28 6.07 -4.24
CA GLU A 113 3.43 7.13 -3.66
C GLU A 113 3.48 7.14 -2.12
N LYS A 114 3.53 5.97 -1.48
CA LYS A 114 3.69 5.89 -0.01
C LYS A 114 5.04 6.37 0.47
N ILE A 115 6.11 5.97 -0.22
CA ILE A 115 7.50 6.37 0.09
C ILE A 115 7.65 7.89 0.00
N GLU A 116 7.07 8.49 -1.04
CA GLU A 116 7.05 9.94 -1.23
C GLU A 116 6.23 10.62 -0.13
N ALA A 117 5.01 10.13 0.15
CA ALA A 117 4.13 10.71 1.16
C ALA A 117 4.75 10.73 2.57
N CYS A 118 5.46 9.66 2.98
CA CYS A 118 6.12 9.61 4.28
C CYS A 118 7.54 10.20 4.28
N ALA A 119 8.02 10.71 3.14
CA ALA A 119 9.35 11.30 2.95
C ALA A 119 10.48 10.43 3.53
N CYS A 120 10.36 9.10 3.43
CA CYS A 120 11.27 8.20 4.12
C CYS A 120 12.58 7.93 3.36
N GLN A 121 12.66 8.37 2.09
CA GLN A 121 13.74 7.97 1.19
C GLN A 121 15.14 8.39 1.67
N SER A 122 15.26 9.53 2.35
CA SER A 122 16.53 10.03 2.87
C SER A 122 17.10 9.19 4.01
N TYR A 123 16.33 8.28 4.62
CA TYR A 123 16.78 7.45 5.74
C TYR A 123 17.40 6.11 5.31
N PHE A 124 17.26 5.73 4.05
CA PHE A 124 17.74 4.45 3.53
C PHE A 124 18.82 4.66 2.47
N ASP A 125 19.81 3.76 2.43
CA ASP A 125 20.82 3.71 1.36
C ASP A 125 20.23 3.19 0.05
N ALA A 126 19.20 2.35 0.15
CA ALA A 126 18.48 1.81 -0.99
C ALA A 126 17.01 1.53 -0.66
N ILE A 127 16.17 1.53 -1.69
CA ILE A 127 14.77 1.13 -1.60
C ILE A 127 14.47 0.13 -2.71
N VAL A 128 13.89 -1.00 -2.32
CA VAL A 128 13.46 -2.06 -3.22
C VAL A 128 11.95 -2.25 -3.08
N VAL A 129 11.24 -2.10 -4.20
CA VAL A 129 9.79 -2.31 -4.31
C VAL A 129 9.54 -3.63 -5.04
N GLY A 130 8.80 -4.54 -4.42
CA GLY A 130 8.52 -5.89 -4.93
C GLY A 130 7.87 -5.89 -6.30
N GLY A 131 6.91 -5.00 -6.56
CA GLY A 131 6.27 -4.84 -7.87
C GLY A 131 7.18 -4.29 -8.97
N GLU A 132 8.44 -3.95 -8.67
CA GLU A 132 9.48 -3.63 -9.66
C GLU A 132 10.43 -4.81 -9.92
N GLN A 133 10.26 -5.91 -9.17
CA GLN A 133 11.09 -7.12 -9.24
C GLN A 133 10.31 -8.28 -9.84
N LYS A 134 11.03 -9.34 -10.22
CA LYS A 134 10.42 -10.57 -10.76
C LYS A 134 9.58 -11.31 -9.71
N GLU A 135 10.06 -11.33 -8.48
CA GLU A 135 9.39 -11.93 -7.33
C GLU A 135 9.50 -10.96 -6.14
N GLU A 136 8.52 -11.01 -5.25
CA GLU A 136 8.51 -10.24 -4.00
C GLU A 136 8.68 -11.15 -2.78
N LYS A 137 8.73 -10.58 -1.56
CA LYS A 137 8.84 -11.38 -0.34
C LYS A 137 7.68 -12.39 -0.28
N PRO A 138 7.91 -13.67 0.09
CA PRO A 138 9.11 -14.19 0.74
C PRO A 138 10.14 -14.85 -0.20
N ALA A 139 10.07 -14.64 -1.53
CA ALA A 139 11.01 -15.27 -2.45
C ALA A 139 12.46 -14.86 -2.14
N PRO A 140 13.43 -15.79 -2.10
CA PRO A 140 14.82 -15.48 -1.74
C PRO A 140 15.51 -14.55 -2.75
N SER A 141 15.09 -14.58 -4.02
CA SER A 141 15.65 -13.80 -5.12
C SER A 141 15.66 -12.28 -4.83
N ILE A 142 14.61 -11.74 -4.20
CA ILE A 142 14.55 -10.31 -3.87
C ILE A 142 15.51 -9.94 -2.73
N PHE A 143 15.81 -10.87 -1.81
CA PHE A 143 16.77 -10.63 -0.74
C PHE A 143 18.20 -10.67 -1.28
N TYR A 144 18.51 -11.60 -2.19
CA TYR A 144 19.81 -11.61 -2.87
C TYR A 144 20.03 -10.33 -3.69
N TYR A 145 19.01 -9.87 -4.41
CA TYR A 145 19.07 -8.57 -5.08
C TYR A 145 19.37 -7.41 -4.11
N CYS A 146 18.75 -7.40 -2.92
CA CYS A 146 19.05 -6.39 -1.90
C CYS A 146 20.50 -6.48 -1.39
N CYS A 147 21.03 -7.69 -1.20
CA CYS A 147 22.41 -7.91 -0.78
C CYS A 147 23.40 -7.41 -1.84
N ASP A 148 23.16 -7.75 -3.11
CA ASP A 148 23.97 -7.30 -4.25
C ASP A 148 23.96 -5.77 -4.37
N LEU A 149 22.79 -5.14 -4.19
CA LEU A 149 22.64 -3.68 -4.25
C LEU A 149 23.43 -2.95 -3.16
N LEU A 150 23.57 -3.55 -1.98
CA LEU A 150 24.35 -3.01 -0.86
C LEU A 150 25.80 -3.49 -0.83
N GLY A 151 26.17 -4.48 -1.65
CA GLY A 151 27.50 -5.10 -1.67
C GLY A 151 27.82 -5.90 -0.40
N VAL A 152 26.84 -6.60 0.17
CA VAL A 152 26.97 -7.39 1.42
C VAL A 152 26.61 -8.86 1.21
N GLN A 153 26.99 -9.74 2.14
CA GLN A 153 26.56 -11.14 2.10
C GLN A 153 25.22 -11.32 2.85
N PRO A 154 24.42 -12.33 2.49
CA PRO A 154 23.16 -12.61 3.20
C PRO A 154 23.33 -12.86 4.71
N GLY A 155 24.46 -13.43 5.12
CA GLY A 155 24.79 -13.68 6.53
C GLY A 155 25.02 -12.41 7.36
N ASP A 156 25.26 -11.27 6.71
CA ASP A 156 25.49 -9.97 7.36
C ASP A 156 24.20 -9.15 7.49
N CYS A 157 23.07 -9.69 7.02
CA CYS A 157 21.81 -8.98 6.93
C CYS A 157 20.82 -9.40 8.03
N VAL A 158 20.08 -8.41 8.57
CA VAL A 158 18.95 -8.64 9.47
C VAL A 158 17.69 -8.04 8.87
N MET A 159 16.62 -8.84 8.79
CA MET A 159 15.31 -8.40 8.30
C MET A 159 14.36 -8.13 9.47
N PHE A 160 13.88 -6.89 9.58
CA PHE A 160 12.80 -6.53 10.50
C PHE A 160 11.46 -6.46 9.74
N SER A 161 10.49 -7.27 10.15
CA SER A 161 9.16 -7.34 9.51
C SER A 161 8.07 -7.60 10.55
N ILE A 162 6.94 -6.91 10.43
CA ILE A 162 5.72 -7.19 11.24
C ILE A 162 4.86 -8.31 10.66
N VAL A 163 5.13 -8.72 9.41
CA VAL A 163 4.36 -9.79 8.75
C VAL A 163 5.01 -11.12 9.07
N VAL A 164 4.37 -11.90 9.94
CA VAL A 164 4.70 -13.32 10.17
C VAL A 164 3.85 -14.15 9.20
N ARG A 165 4.37 -14.48 8.02
CA ARG A 165 3.76 -15.53 7.21
C ARG A 165 4.25 -16.87 7.75
N SER A 166 3.40 -17.56 8.49
CA SER A 166 3.60 -18.96 8.88
C SER A 166 3.57 -19.82 7.62
N THR A 167 4.73 -20.11 7.02
CA THR A 167 4.88 -21.29 6.17
C THR A 167 5.00 -22.48 7.10
N LYS A 168 3.87 -23.07 7.48
CA LYS A 168 3.90 -24.46 7.93
C LYS A 168 3.91 -25.36 6.68
N PRO A 169 4.68 -26.46 6.72
CA PRO A 169 4.93 -27.35 5.58
C PRO A 169 3.66 -28.02 5.07
#